data_AF-A0A6J5XX94-F1
#
_entry.id   AF-A0A6J5XX94-F1
#
_cell.length_a   1.000
_cell.length_b   1.000
_cell.length_c   1.000
_cell.angle_alpha   90.00
_cell.angle_beta   90.00
_cell.angle_gamma   90.00
#
_symmetry.space_group_name_H-M   'P 1'
#
loop_
_entity.id
_entity.type
_entity.pdbx_description
1 polymer ?
#
loop_
_entity_poly.entity_id
_entity_poly.type
_entity_poly.pdbx_seq_one_letter_code
_entity_poly.pdbx_strand_id
1 'polypeptide(L)' 'MDQDDNPQNIEEFIDKVQPAPPQMKEGGQATIDDIQKINLGIVDSLKPIFVSALLTPQELEEYTKLLQE' A
#
# COMPACT_ATOMS: atom_id res chain seq x y z
N MET A 1 -12.01 -22.54 -32.69
CA MET A 1 -13.00 -23.46 -32.10
C MET A 1 -13.01 -23.05 -30.65
N ASP A 2 -13.68 -21.92 -30.41
CA ASP A 2 -13.58 -21.15 -29.17
C ASP A 2 -14.97 -21.23 -28.56
N GLN A 3 -15.14 -22.23 -27.70
CA GLN A 3 -16.39 -22.55 -27.01
C GLN A 3 -16.10 -22.61 -25.51
N ASP A 4 -15.48 -21.57 -24.96
CA ASP A 4 -15.27 -21.46 -23.50
C ASP A 4 -16.12 -20.37 -22.84
N ASP A 5 -16.82 -19.52 -23.59
CA ASP A 5 -17.79 -18.57 -23.04
C ASP A 5 -19.19 -19.20 -22.88
N ASN A 6 -19.28 -20.37 -22.26
CA ASN A 6 -20.55 -20.89 -21.76
C ASN A 6 -20.75 -20.36 -20.32
N PRO A 7 -21.76 -19.51 -20.03
CA PRO A 7 -21.98 -18.96 -18.69
C PRO A 7 -22.16 -20.04 -17.60
N GLN A 8 -22.62 -21.24 -17.97
CA GLN A 8 -22.77 -22.36 -17.04
C GLN A 8 -21.43 -22.96 -16.57
N ASN A 9 -20.37 -22.85 -17.38
CA ASN A 9 -19.02 -23.30 -17.00
C ASN A 9 -18.43 -22.38 -15.93
N ILE A 10 -18.71 -21.08 -16.02
CA ILE A 10 -18.23 -20.06 -15.08
C ILE A 10 -18.88 -20.24 -13.69
N GLU A 11 -20.18 -20.51 -13.64
CA GLU A 11 -20.89 -20.82 -12.38
C GLU A 11 -20.35 -22.11 -11.73
N GLU A 12 -20.14 -23.17 -12.51
CA GLU A 12 -19.55 -24.41 -12.01
C GLU A 12 -18.08 -24.22 -11.55
N PHE A 13 -17.35 -23.32 -12.19
CA PHE A 13 -15.98 -22.96 -11.82
C PHE A 13 -15.95 -22.17 -10.52
N ILE A 14 -16.83 -21.17 -10.35
CA ILE A 14 -16.94 -20.36 -9.13
C ILE A 14 -17.31 -21.23 -7.93
N ASP A 15 -18.24 -22.18 -8.09
CA ASP A 15 -18.68 -23.08 -7.00
C ASP A 15 -17.59 -24.08 -6.58
N LYS A 16 -16.63 -24.38 -7.48
CA LYS A 16 -15.47 -25.25 -7.20
C LYS A 16 -14.24 -24.50 -6.68
N VAL A 17 -14.19 -23.17 -6.83
CA VAL A 17 -13.08 -22.35 -6.33
C VAL A 17 -13.19 -22.21 -4.82
N GLN A 18 -12.23 -22.80 -4.12
CA GLN A 18 -12.10 -22.60 -2.68
C GLN A 18 -11.73 -21.13 -2.41
N PRO A 19 -12.33 -20.49 -1.39
CA PRO A 19 -11.94 -19.14 -1.02
C PRO A 19 -10.46 -19.12 -0.65
N ALA A 20 -9.77 -18.04 -1.03
CA ALA A 20 -8.37 -17.85 -0.65
C ALA A 20 -8.20 -18.01 0.87
N PRO A 21 -7.12 -18.68 1.34
CA PRO A 21 -6.83 -18.78 2.75
C PRO A 21 -6.90 -17.40 3.42
N PRO A 22 -7.43 -17.27 4.65
CA PRO A 22 -7.55 -15.98 5.34
C PRO A 22 -6.21 -15.22 5.44
N GLN A 23 -5.09 -15.95 5.50
CA GLN A 23 -3.73 -15.41 5.52
C GLN A 23 -3.28 -14.80 4.18
N MET A 24 -3.88 -15.21 3.06
CA MET A 24 -3.65 -14.64 1.72
C MET A 24 -4.67 -13.53 1.39
N LYS A 25 -5.60 -13.24 2.30
CA LYS A 25 -6.55 -12.15 2.15
C LYS A 25 -5.77 -10.85 2.36
N GLU A 26 -5.68 -10.03 1.31
CA GLU A 26 -4.89 -8.79 1.21
C GLU A 26 -5.22 -7.70 2.26
N GLY A 27 -6.07 -7.98 3.25
CA GLY A 27 -6.41 -7.07 4.35
C GLY A 27 -5.95 -7.52 5.74
N GLY A 28 -5.23 -8.65 5.86
CA GLY A 28 -4.86 -9.23 7.16
C GLY A 28 -3.45 -8.90 7.65
N GLN A 29 -2.58 -8.46 6.75
CA GLN A 29 -1.20 -8.12 7.08
C GLN A 29 -1.11 -6.61 7.04
N ALA A 30 -1.19 -5.97 8.21
CA ALA A 30 -0.77 -4.59 8.31
C ALA A 30 0.67 -4.55 7.81
N THR A 31 0.91 -3.88 6.68
CA THR A 31 2.26 -3.44 6.33
C THR A 31 2.60 -2.40 7.39
N ILE A 32 3.15 -2.87 8.51
CA ILE A 32 3.68 -2.02 9.56
C ILE A 32 5.01 -1.51 8.99
N ASP A 33 4.90 -0.57 8.06
CA ASP A 33 6.03 0.25 7.71
C ASP A 33 6.27 1.18 8.91
N ASP A 34 7.46 1.10 9.51
CA ASP A 34 7.87 2.06 10.52
C ASP A 34 7.98 3.43 9.83
N ILE A 35 6.96 4.27 10.00
CA ILE A 35 6.84 5.60 9.41
C ILE A 35 6.71 6.68 10.50
N GLN A 36 7.36 7.82 10.28
CA GLN A 36 7.27 9.00 11.12
C GLN A 36 6.62 10.15 10.36
N LYS A 37 5.92 11.02 11.09
CA LYS A 37 5.30 12.24 10.55
C LYS A 37 6.27 13.42 10.70
N ILE A 38 6.56 14.12 9.61
CA ILE A 38 7.31 15.38 9.62
C ILE A 38 6.47 16.50 9.03
N ASN A 39 6.81 17.75 9.33
CA ASN A 39 6.13 18.93 8.78
C ASN A 39 7.08 19.71 7.87
N LEU A 40 6.75 19.81 6.58
CA LEU A 40 7.50 20.62 5.60
C LEU A 40 7.08 22.10 5.59
N GLY A 41 5.96 22.42 6.25
CA GLY A 41 5.37 23.76 6.26
C GLY A 41 5.81 24.61 7.45
N ILE A 42 5.40 25.87 7.44
CA ILE A 42 5.61 26.80 8.58
C ILE A 42 4.44 26.73 9.56
N VAL A 43 4.57 27.38 10.72
CA VAL A 43 3.55 27.37 11.79
C VAL A 43 2.15 27.75 11.29
N ASP A 44 2.05 28.73 10.39
CA ASP A 44 0.77 29.22 9.85
C ASP A 44 0.26 28.38 8.65
N SER A 45 1.09 27.51 8.09
CA SER A 45 0.74 26.65 6.95
C SER A 45 1.50 25.34 7.05
N LEU A 46 1.00 24.44 7.89
CA LEU A 46 1.55 23.11 8.08
C LEU A 46 1.36 22.27 6.81
N LYS A 47 2.41 21.54 6.41
CA LYS A 47 2.41 20.56 5.31
C LYS A 47 2.95 19.23 5.86
N PRO A 48 2.12 18.48 6.60
CA PRO A 48 2.54 17.22 7.17
C PRO A 48 2.71 16.15 6.08
N ILE A 49 3.79 15.38 6.18
CA ILE A 49 4.05 14.20 5.35
C ILE A 49 4.48 13.02 6.22
N PHE A 50 4.48 11.83 5.64
CA PHE A 50 4.95 10.60 6.28
C PHE A 50 6.21 10.12 5.56
N VAL A 51 7.25 9.80 6.32
CA VAL A 51 8.53 9.28 5.82
C VAL A 51 8.91 8.05 6.63
N SER A 52 9.81 7.22 6.13
CA SER A 52 10.28 6.07 6.90
C SER A 52 10.98 6.53 8.19
N ALA A 53 10.63 5.91 9.32
CA ALA A 53 11.29 6.09 10.60
C ALA A 53 12.67 5.41 10.66
N LEU A 54 13.03 4.64 9.64
CA LEU A 54 14.35 4.00 9.51
C LEU A 54 15.41 4.94 8.92
N LEU A 55 15.02 6.14 8.45
CA LEU A 55 15.96 7.13 7.92
C LEU A 55 16.91 7.61 9.02
N THR A 56 18.20 7.62 8.70
CA THR A 56 19.18 8.32 9.52
C THR A 56 18.91 9.84 9.50
N PRO A 57 19.41 10.60 10.49
CA PRO A 57 19.25 12.06 10.49
C PRO A 57 19.77 12.73 9.21
N GLN A 58 20.85 12.20 8.63
CA GLN A 58 21.42 12.71 7.38
C GLN A 58 20.47 12.43 6.19
N GLU A 59 20.02 11.19 6.02
CA GLU A 59 19.10 10.84 4.93
C GLU A 59 17.78 11.61 5.04
N LEU A 60 17.28 11.82 6.25
CA LEU A 60 16.08 12.62 6.49
C LEU A 60 16.28 14.09 6.05
N GLU A 61 17.44 14.67 6.33
CA GLU A 61 17.75 16.04 5.91
C GLU A 61 17.88 16.15 4.38
N GLU A 62 18.60 15.23 3.75
CA GLU A 62 18.75 15.16 2.29
C GLU A 62 17.39 14.95 1.61
N TYR A 63 16.58 14.04 2.13
CA TYR A 63 15.22 13.79 1.65
C TYR A 63 14.32 15.02 1.81
N THR A 64 14.41 15.72 2.95
CA THR A 64 13.64 16.95 3.18
C THR A 64 14.01 18.04 2.18
N LYS A 65 15.29 18.17 1.81
CA LYS A 65 15.74 19.13 0.79
C LYS A 65 15.15 18.81 -0.59
N LEU A 66 15.13 17.54 -0.99
CA LEU A 66 14.52 17.10 -2.25
C LEU A 66 13.02 17.41 -2.34
N LEU A 67 12.31 17.39 -1.22
CA LEU A 67 10.87 17.69 -1.17
C LEU A 67 10.56 19.20 -1.19
N GLN A 68 11.57 20.05 -1.07
CA GLN A 68 11.44 21.50 -1.09
C GLN A 68 11.89 22.14 -2.43
N GLU A 69 12.48 21.35 -3.33
CA GLU A 69 12.90 21.74 -4.69
C GLU A 69 11.70 21.84 -5.65
#